data_AF-A0A3M1PPA0-F1
#
_entry.id   AF-A0A3M1PPA0-F1
#
_cell.length_a   1.000
_cell.length_b   1.000
_cell.length_c   1.000
_cell.angle_alpha   90.00
_cell.angle_beta   90.00
_cell.angle_gamma   90.00
#
_symmetry.space_group_name_H-M   'P 1'
#
loop_
_entity.id
_entity.type
_entity.pdbx_description
1 polymer ?
#
loop_
_entity_poly.entity_id
_entity_poly.type
_entity_poly.pdbx_seq_one_letter_code
_entity_poly.pdbx_strand_id
1 'polypeptide(L)'
;MTALDGTRNGASFAALLQAARREGYPPVDRWDPPYCGEIDIRIAADGTWYHEGRPIRRPELVKLFSRVLRRDEDGHTYLVTPVEKMRITVEDAPLHVAQMEVDGTDEQQRILLRTLTDDVFPLDA
;
A
#
# COMPACT_ATOMS: atom_id res chain seq x y z
N MET A 1 27.64 -23.20 -11.38
CA MET A 1 26.29 -23.24 -10.78
C MET A 1 25.73 -21.85 -10.92
N THR A 2 24.72 -21.72 -11.77
CA THR A 2 24.35 -20.56 -12.59
C THR A 2 23.96 -19.32 -11.76
N ALA A 3 24.61 -18.19 -12.04
CA ALA A 3 24.19 -16.87 -11.57
C ALA A 3 22.79 -16.59 -12.11
N LEU A 4 21.87 -16.20 -11.24
CA LEU A 4 20.55 -15.71 -11.64
C LEU A 4 20.79 -14.43 -12.44
N ASP A 5 20.62 -14.53 -13.76
CA ASP A 5 20.70 -13.42 -14.69
C ASP A 5 19.51 -12.50 -14.39
N GLY A 6 19.74 -11.57 -13.47
CA GLY A 6 18.78 -10.53 -13.08
C GLY A 6 18.42 -9.76 -14.33
N THR A 7 17.20 -9.96 -14.81
CA THR A 7 16.70 -9.36 -16.04
C THR A 7 16.77 -7.83 -15.90
N ARG A 8 17.81 -7.24 -16.48
CA ARG A 8 18.02 -5.80 -16.59
C ARG A 8 16.95 -5.23 -17.49
N ASN A 9 16.01 -4.48 -16.93
CA ASN A 9 15.09 -3.69 -17.75
C ASN A 9 14.85 -2.30 -17.15
N GLY A 10 15.88 -1.44 -17.16
CA GLY A 10 15.80 -0.05 -16.68
C GLY A 10 14.74 0.80 -17.39
N ALA A 11 14.31 0.42 -18.60
CA ALA A 11 13.17 1.04 -19.29
C ALA A 11 11.82 0.75 -18.60
N SER A 12 11.66 -0.45 -18.02
CA SER A 12 10.47 -0.84 -17.23
C SER A 12 10.40 -0.07 -15.91
N PHE A 13 11.54 0.03 -15.21
CA PHE A 13 11.65 0.72 -13.92
C PHE A 13 11.25 2.20 -14.02
N ALA A 14 11.81 2.94 -14.99
CA ALA A 14 11.50 4.35 -15.19
C ALA A 14 10.02 4.57 -15.55
N ALA A 15 9.42 3.67 -16.34
CA ALA A 15 8.01 3.74 -16.70
C ALA A 15 7.09 3.48 -15.49
N LEU A 16 7.41 2.48 -14.66
CA LEU A 16 6.70 2.19 -13.42
C LEU A 16 6.77 3.36 -12.42
N LEU A 17 7.95 3.95 -12.25
CA LEU A 17 8.13 5.11 -11.39
C LEU A 17 7.37 6.35 -11.90
N GLN A 18 7.31 6.56 -13.22
CA GLN A 18 6.49 7.64 -13.77
C GLN A 18 5.00 7.41 -13.55
N ALA A 19 4.50 6.19 -13.72
CA ALA A 19 3.11 5.86 -13.43
C ALA A 19 2.77 6.10 -11.96
N ALA A 20 3.63 5.66 -11.04
CA ALA A 20 3.49 5.88 -9.60
C ALA A 20 3.35 7.37 -9.23
N ARG A 21 4.18 8.23 -9.83
CA ARG A 21 4.19 9.68 -9.55
C ARG A 21 2.95 10.42 -10.05
N ARG A 22 2.20 9.86 -11.00
CA ARG A 22 1.00 10.51 -11.59
C ARG A 22 -0.25 10.29 -10.74
N GLU A 23 -0.30 9.25 -9.92
CA GLU A 23 -1.43 8.99 -9.02
C GLU A 23 -1.22 9.70 -7.68
N GLY A 24 -1.70 10.94 -7.54
CA GLY A 24 -1.63 11.67 -6.28
C GLY A 24 -2.51 11.01 -5.21
N TYR A 25 -1.96 10.76 -4.02
CA TYR A 25 -2.70 10.25 -2.87
C TYR A 25 -3.58 11.34 -2.25
N PRO A 26 -4.72 10.99 -1.64
CA PRO A 26 -5.45 11.93 -0.81
C PRO A 26 -4.56 12.40 0.37
N PRO A 27 -4.69 13.67 0.81
CA PRO A 27 -3.88 14.23 1.90
C PRO A 27 -4.41 13.78 3.27
N VAL A 28 -4.38 12.48 3.51
CA VAL A 28 -4.97 11.81 4.68
C VAL A 28 -4.35 12.30 6.00
N ASP A 29 -3.09 12.70 5.96
CA ASP A 29 -2.34 13.31 7.06
C ASP A 29 -2.89 14.66 7.50
N ARG A 30 -3.61 15.37 6.61
CA ARG A 30 -4.12 16.73 6.87
C ARG A 30 -5.55 16.76 7.40
N TRP A 31 -6.24 15.63 7.39
CA TRP A 31 -7.64 15.54 7.83
C TRP A 31 -7.71 15.24 9.32
N ASP A 32 -8.54 15.97 10.06
CA ASP A 32 -8.81 15.65 11.48
C ASP A 32 -10.33 15.58 11.72
N PRO A 33 -11.01 14.58 11.13
CA PRO A 33 -12.45 14.39 11.31
C PRO A 33 -12.75 13.75 12.67
N PRO A 34 -14.02 13.79 13.13
CA PRO A 34 -14.44 13.08 14.31
C PRO A 34 -14.21 11.56 14.18
N TYR A 35 -13.90 10.93 15.32
CA TYR A 35 -13.90 9.47 15.42
C TYR A 35 -15.34 8.95 15.39
N CYS A 36 -15.65 8.12 14.39
CA CYS A 36 -17.00 7.59 14.15
C CYS A 36 -17.19 6.15 14.65
N GLY A 37 -16.18 5.58 15.31
CA GLY A 37 -16.23 4.22 15.86
C GLY A 37 -15.37 3.23 15.11
N GLU A 38 -15.71 1.95 15.27
CA GLU A 38 -15.04 0.83 14.63
C GLU A 38 -15.92 0.28 13.50
N ILE A 39 -15.30 -0.07 12.38
CA ILE A 39 -15.96 -0.79 11.28
C ILE A 39 -15.36 -2.19 11.20
N ASP A 40 -16.19 -3.20 10.90
CA ASP A 40 -15.72 -4.58 10.68
C ASP A 40 -15.05 -4.70 9.31
N ILE A 41 -13.96 -3.95 9.13
CA ILE A 41 -12.97 -4.14 8.10
C ILE A 41 -11.74 -4.75 8.75
N ARG A 42 -11.27 -5.85 8.16
CA ARG A 42 -10.08 -6.54 8.60
C ARG A 42 -9.13 -6.78 7.42
N ILE A 43 -7.88 -6.38 7.59
CA ILE A 43 -6.77 -6.73 6.69
C ILE A 43 -6.08 -7.94 7.30
N ALA A 44 -6.21 -9.09 6.65
CA ALA A 44 -5.56 -10.32 7.08
C ALA A 44 -4.05 -10.30 6.83
N ALA A 45 -3.30 -11.18 7.48
CA ALA A 45 -1.83 -11.25 7.33
C ALA A 45 -1.38 -11.50 5.88
N ASP A 46 -2.21 -12.17 5.07
CA ASP A 46 -1.95 -12.40 3.64
C ASP A 46 -2.34 -11.21 2.73
N GLY A 47 -2.81 -10.10 3.32
CA GLY A 47 -3.27 -8.91 2.61
C GLY A 47 -4.71 -8.97 2.10
N THR A 48 -5.46 -10.05 2.38
CA THR A 48 -6.89 -10.13 2.02
C THR A 48 -7.72 -9.19 2.89
N TRP A 49 -8.56 -8.38 2.24
CA TRP A 49 -9.51 -7.50 2.93
C TRP A 49 -10.84 -8.20 3.15
N TYR A 50 -11.38 -8.07 4.36
CA TYR A 50 -12.69 -8.56 4.76
C TYR A 50 -13.59 -7.39 5.18
N HIS A 51 -14.88 -7.52 4.90
CA HIS A 51 -15.94 -6.68 5.45
C HIS A 51 -17.04 -7.59 6.01
N GLU A 52 -17.41 -7.43 7.27
CA GLU A 52 -18.42 -8.26 7.94
C GLU A 52 -18.12 -9.77 7.80
N GLY A 53 -16.86 -10.14 8.01
CA GLY A 53 -16.36 -11.51 7.88
C GLY A 53 -16.28 -12.06 6.45
N ARG A 54 -16.62 -11.30 5.40
CA ARG A 54 -16.59 -11.75 4.00
C ARG A 54 -15.47 -11.08 3.20
N PRO A 55 -14.76 -11.81 2.33
CA PRO A 55 -13.69 -11.21 1.54
C PRO A 55 -14.22 -10.21 0.51
N ILE A 56 -13.56 -9.05 0.41
CA ILE A 56 -13.86 -8.02 -0.58
C ILE A 56 -13.19 -8.41 -1.91
N ARG A 57 -13.97 -8.90 -2.87
CA ARG A 57 -13.47 -9.37 -4.19
C ARG A 57 -13.35 -8.28 -5.26
N ARG A 58 -13.43 -7.00 -4.88
CA ARG A 58 -13.41 -5.85 -5.81
C ARG A 58 -12.08 -5.11 -5.64
N PRO A 59 -11.06 -5.37 -6.48
CA PRO A 59 -9.73 -4.80 -6.33
C PRO A 59 -9.73 -3.28 -6.29
N GLU A 60 -10.50 -2.62 -7.16
CA GLU A 60 -10.62 -1.15 -7.17
C GLU A 60 -11.18 -0.57 -5.87
N LEU A 61 -12.05 -1.31 -5.18
CA LEU A 61 -12.58 -0.89 -3.88
C LEU A 61 -11.53 -1.05 -2.78
N VAL A 62 -10.78 -2.15 -2.82
CA VAL A 62 -9.66 -2.36 -1.89
C VAL A 62 -8.58 -1.29 -2.10
N LYS A 63 -8.24 -0.98 -3.36
CA LYS A 63 -7.33 0.11 -3.72
C LYS A 63 -7.85 1.48 -3.27
N LEU A 64 -9.15 1.75 -3.37
CA LEU A 64 -9.71 3.00 -2.84
C LEU A 64 -9.49 3.10 -1.32
N PHE A 65 -9.77 2.03 -0.57
CA PHE A 65 -9.61 2.02 0.88
C PHE A 65 -8.15 2.06 1.33
N SER A 66 -7.23 1.39 0.61
CA SER A 66 -5.80 1.41 0.96
C SER A 66 -5.22 2.84 0.93
N ARG A 67 -5.72 3.69 0.03
CA ARG A 67 -5.27 5.07 -0.15
C ARG A 67 -5.76 6.04 0.92
N VAL A 68 -6.68 5.61 1.79
CA VAL A 68 -7.20 6.40 2.91
C VAL A 68 -6.81 5.80 4.27
N LEU A 69 -5.84 4.88 4.29
CA LEU A 69 -5.28 4.35 5.52
C LEU A 69 -4.43 5.39 6.25
N ARG A 70 -4.62 5.48 7.56
CA ARG A 70 -3.73 6.23 8.44
C ARG A 70 -3.47 5.45 9.72
N ARG A 71 -2.23 5.47 10.18
CA ARG A 71 -1.88 5.04 11.54
C ARG A 71 -1.72 6.29 12.40
N ASP A 72 -2.53 6.42 13.44
CA ASP A 72 -2.42 7.54 14.39
C ASP A 72 -1.41 7.16 15.51
N GLU A 73 -1.06 8.13 16.36
CA GLU A 73 -0.06 8.00 17.43
C GLU A 73 -0.45 6.97 18.50
N ASP A 74 -1.74 6.64 18.61
CA ASP A 74 -2.26 5.58 19.48
C ASP A 74 -1.89 4.16 19.01
N GLY A 75 -1.24 4.04 17.85
CA GLY A 75 -0.82 2.78 17.27
C GLY A 75 -1.93 2.00 16.58
N HIS A 76 -3.13 2.58 16.42
CA HIS A 76 -4.24 2.00 15.68
C HIS A 76 -4.25 2.46 14.22
N THR A 77 -4.90 1.65 13.37
CA THR A 77 -5.07 1.95 11.95
C THR A 77 -6.52 2.30 11.65
N TYR A 78 -6.68 3.32 10.82
CA TYR A 78 -7.95 3.95 10.51
C TYR A 78 -8.15 4.06 8.99
N LEU A 79 -9.41 4.01 8.56
CA LEU A 79 -9.82 4.61 7.31
C LEU A 79 -10.25 6.05 7.60
N VAL A 80 -9.64 7.00 6.90
CA VAL A 80 -9.83 8.43 7.16
C VAL A 80 -10.27 9.13 5.89
N THR A 81 -11.42 9.79 5.95
CA THR A 81 -11.93 10.68 4.91
C THR A 81 -12.05 12.10 5.46
N PRO A 82 -12.38 13.13 4.66
CA PRO A 82 -12.54 14.49 5.17
C PRO A 82 -13.58 14.64 6.29
N VAL A 83 -14.52 13.71 6.43
CA VAL A 83 -15.67 13.82 7.35
C VAL A 83 -15.74 12.71 8.39
N GLU A 84 -14.95 11.65 8.25
CA GLU A 84 -15.09 10.45 9.06
C GLU A 84 -13.72 9.78 9.31
N LYS A 85 -13.50 9.32 10.54
CA LYS A 85 -12.39 8.44 10.95
C LYS A 85 -12.93 7.18 11.62
N MET A 86 -12.67 6.03 11.01
CA MET A 86 -13.17 4.71 11.45
C MET A 86 -12.00 3.76 11.69
N ARG A 87 -11.96 3.11 12.86
CA ARG A 87 -10.91 2.14 13.18
C ARG A 87 -11.15 0.81 12.47
N ILE A 88 -10.08 0.18 12.01
CA ILE A 88 -10.09 -1.15 11.39
C ILE A 88 -9.15 -2.11 12.11
N THR A 89 -9.26 -3.40 11.79
CA THR A 89 -8.34 -4.43 12.28
C THR A 89 -7.26 -4.74 11.23
N VAL A 90 -6.00 -4.80 11.65
CA VAL A 90 -4.87 -5.22 10.83
C VAL A 90 -4.13 -6.33 11.58
N GLU A 91 -4.01 -7.51 10.96
CA GLU A 91 -3.40 -8.68 11.61
C GLU A 91 -1.86 -8.60 11.66
N ASP A 92 -1.26 -8.01 10.62
CA ASP A 92 0.20 -7.87 10.50
C ASP A 92 0.56 -6.48 9.95
N ALA A 93 0.45 -6.30 8.63
CA ALA A 93 0.75 -5.04 7.94
C ALA A 93 -0.46 -4.53 7.13
N PRO A 94 -0.64 -3.20 7.04
CA PRO A 94 -1.75 -2.61 6.30
C PRO A 94 -1.58 -2.70 4.77
N LEU A 95 -0.33 -2.82 4.30
CA LEU A 95 0.02 -2.94 2.89
C LEU A 95 0.90 -4.17 2.71
N HIS A 96 0.58 -4.99 1.72
CA HIS A 96 1.32 -6.20 1.39
C HIS A 96 2.05 -6.00 0.06
N VAL A 97 3.37 -6.16 0.05
CA VAL A 97 4.20 -6.06 -1.15
C VAL A 97 4.08 -7.35 -1.96
N ALA A 98 3.68 -7.24 -3.22
CA ALA A 98 3.47 -8.36 -4.11
C ALA A 98 4.63 -8.56 -5.10
N GLN A 99 5.32 -7.47 -5.48
CA GLN A 99 6.40 -7.51 -6.46
C GLN A 99 7.50 -6.49 -6.12
N MET A 100 8.71 -6.79 -6.59
CA MET A 100 9.88 -5.95 -6.46
C MET A 100 10.63 -5.88 -7.80
N GLU A 101 11.02 -4.67 -8.20
CA GLU A 101 11.89 -4.42 -9.35
C GLU A 101 13.21 -3.82 -8.85
N VAL A 102 14.33 -4.41 -9.28
CA VAL A 102 15.68 -4.00 -8.87
C VAL A 102 16.44 -3.46 -10.08
N ASP A 103 16.97 -2.25 -9.96
CA ASP A 103 17.83 -1.60 -10.95
C ASP A 103 19.18 -1.23 -10.33
N GLY A 104 20.27 -1.36 -11.09
CA GLY A 104 21.63 -1.14 -10.58
C GLY A 104 22.17 -2.24 -9.66
N THR A 105 23.38 -2.05 -9.14
CA THR A 105 24.06 -2.95 -8.19
C THR A 105 24.78 -2.15 -7.11
N ASP A 106 25.13 -2.83 -6.02
CA ASP A 106 25.94 -2.27 -4.93
C ASP A 106 25.32 -0.96 -4.38
N GLU A 107 26.12 0.09 -4.22
CA GLU A 107 25.68 1.40 -3.71
C GLU A 107 24.74 2.16 -4.66
N GLN A 108 24.56 1.68 -5.90
CA GLN A 108 23.69 2.29 -6.90
C GLN A 108 22.36 1.53 -7.06
N GLN A 109 22.14 0.51 -6.24
CA GLN A 109 20.93 -0.30 -6.28
C GLN A 109 19.69 0.53 -5.93
N ARG A 110 18.67 0.42 -6.77
CA ARG A 110 17.36 1.04 -6.60
C ARG A 110 16.31 -0.05 -6.61
N ILE A 111 15.38 0.02 -5.66
CA ILE A 111 14.30 -0.94 -5.53
C ILE A 111 12.97 -0.21 -5.68
N LEU A 112 12.09 -0.70 -6.55
CA LEU A 112 10.67 -0.35 -6.55
C LEU A 112 9.86 -1.51 -6.00
N LEU A 113 8.88 -1.17 -5.17
CA LEU A 113 7.92 -2.11 -4.62
C LEU A 113 6.56 -1.85 -5.24
N ARG A 114 5.81 -2.93 -5.49
CA ARG A 114 4.39 -2.87 -5.85
C ARG A 114 3.58 -3.63 -4.80
N THR A 115 2.49 -3.06 -4.32
CA THR A 115 1.57 -3.71 -3.37
C THR A 115 0.51 -4.58 -4.07
N LEU A 116 -0.24 -5.38 -3.31
CA LEU A 116 -1.46 -6.04 -3.79
C LEU A 116 -2.55 -5.06 -4.26
N THR A 117 -2.46 -3.78 -3.89
CA THR A 117 -3.36 -2.70 -4.33
C THR A 117 -2.80 -1.89 -5.49
N ASP A 118 -1.76 -2.40 -6.16
CA ASP A 118 -1.09 -1.79 -7.30
C ASP A 118 -0.44 -0.42 -7.02
N ASP A 119 -0.29 -0.06 -5.74
CA ASP A 119 0.49 1.10 -5.33
C ASP A 119 1.98 0.79 -5.56
N VAL A 120 2.69 1.72 -6.20
CA VAL A 120 4.11 1.58 -6.52
C VAL A 120 4.90 2.67 -5.82
N PHE A 121 5.97 2.30 -5.12
CA PHE A 121 6.84 3.24 -4.43
C PHE A 121 8.30 2.78 -4.41
N PRO A 122 9.26 3.74 -4.46
CA PRO A 122 10.66 3.41 -4.21
C PRO A 122 10.84 2.94 -2.77
N LEU A 123 11.68 1.92 -2.58
CA LEU A 123 12.20 1.58 -1.27
C LEU A 123 13.38 2.51 -1.00
N ASP A 124 13.18 3.46 -0.11
CA ASP A 124 14.22 4.34 0.38
C ASP A 124 15.03 3.61 1.49
N ALA A 125 16.30 3.99 1.64
CA ALA A 125 17.23 3.43 2.64
C ALA A 125 17.14 4.13 4.00
#